data_AF-A0A3S2CFD2-F1
#
_entry.id   AF-A0A3S2CFD2-F1
#
_cell.length_a   1.000
_cell.length_b   1.000
_cell.length_c   1.000
_cell.angle_alpha   90.00
_cell.angle_beta   90.00
_cell.angle_gamma   90.00
#
_symmetry.space_group_name_H-M   'P 1'
#
loop_
_entity.id
_entity.type
_entity.pdbx_description
1 polymer ?
#
loop_
_entity_poly.entity_id
_entity_poly.type
_entity_poly.pdbx_seq_one_letter_code
_entity_poly.pdbx_strand_id
1 'polypeptide(L)'
;LLDEPLTVIAPHMKWVLRSQLKQLHRRFGYTMVYVTHDQTEALTFADQVVVMYDGGIVQIGTPAELFERPRHTFVGYFIGSPGMNVMPVAIDGKTATLGSQRIELPGAPKAGSGAIELGIRPEYVRLGRDGMAVQ
;
A
#
# COMPACT_ATOMS: atom_id res chain seq x y z
N LEU A 1 9.13 -0.28 23.38
CA LEU A 1 9.74 -0.36 22.03
C LEU A 1 10.00 -1.83 21.74
N LEU A 2 9.54 -2.32 20.59
CA LEU A 2 9.73 -3.70 20.13
C LEU A 2 10.33 -3.64 18.74
N ASP A 3 11.50 -4.25 18.55
CA ASP A 3 12.21 -4.24 17.27
C ASP A 3 12.25 -5.65 16.70
N GLU A 4 11.54 -5.86 15.59
CA GLU A 4 11.39 -7.16 14.93
C GLU A 4 11.11 -8.36 15.88
N PRO A 5 10.22 -8.23 16.88
CA PRO A 5 10.16 -9.16 18.00
C PRO A 5 9.68 -10.57 17.61
N LEU A 6 9.06 -10.73 16.44
CA LEU A 6 8.45 -11.99 16.00
C LEU A 6 9.17 -12.62 14.79
N THR A 7 10.30 -12.06 14.34
CA THR A 7 10.95 -12.50 13.09
C THR A 7 11.37 -13.98 13.10
N VAL A 8 11.80 -14.51 14.25
CA VAL A 8 12.28 -15.91 14.40
C VAL A 8 11.15 -16.90 14.74
N ILE A 9 9.91 -16.42 14.88
CA ILE A 9 8.78 -17.23 15.32
C ILE A 9 8.09 -17.90 14.12
N ALA A 10 7.69 -19.16 14.28
CA ALA A 10 6.96 -19.91 13.25
C ALA A 10 5.66 -19.17 12.83
N PRO A 11 5.30 -19.15 11.52
CA PRO A 11 4.20 -18.33 11.01
C PRO A 11 2.86 -18.50 11.73
N HIS A 12 2.50 -19.73 12.08
CA HIS A 12 1.25 -20.04 12.77
C HIS A 12 1.20 -19.47 14.20
N MET A 13 2.34 -19.36 14.88
CA MET A 13 2.43 -18.78 16.22
C MET A 13 2.44 -17.25 16.21
N LYS A 14 2.93 -16.63 15.13
CA LYS A 14 2.98 -15.15 15.01
C LYS A 14 1.61 -14.51 15.22
N TRP A 15 0.54 -15.13 14.70
CA TRP A 15 -0.81 -14.60 14.87
C TRP A 15 -1.26 -14.60 16.34
N VAL A 16 -0.99 -15.70 17.06
CA VAL A 16 -1.34 -15.84 18.48
C VAL A 16 -0.60 -14.79 19.32
N LEU A 17 0.71 -14.67 19.15
CA LEU A 17 1.52 -13.72 19.90
C LEU A 17 1.12 -12.27 19.61
N ARG A 18 0.83 -11.91 18.35
CA ARG A 18 0.31 -10.58 18.00
C ARG A 18 -1.02 -10.28 18.67
N SER A 19 -1.94 -11.25 18.68
CA SER A 19 -3.22 -11.09 19.36
C SER A 19 -3.05 -10.84 20.86
N GLN A 20 -2.16 -11.59 21.51
CA GLN A 20 -1.83 -11.39 22.93
C GLN A 20 -1.18 -10.04 23.20
N LEU A 21 -0.21 -9.62 22.37
CA LEU A 21 0.42 -8.29 22.46
C LEU A 21 -0.63 -7.18 22.30
N LYS A 22 -1.57 -7.32 21.37
CA LYS A 22 -2.64 -6.33 21.15
C LYS A 22 -3.59 -6.25 22.34
N GLN A 23 -3.94 -7.39 22.95
CA GLN A 23 -4.74 -7.42 24.18
C GLN A 23 -4.00 -6.76 25.34
N LEU A 24 -2.70 -7.05 25.50
CA LEU A 24 -1.87 -6.45 26.54
C LEU A 24 -1.80 -4.93 26.38
N HIS A 25 -1.54 -4.45 25.17
CA HIS A 25 -1.52 -3.03 24.86
C HIS A 25 -2.87 -2.37 25.19
N ARG A 26 -4.00 -2.96 24.79
CA ARG A 26 -5.34 -2.46 25.12
C ARG A 26 -5.65 -2.44 26.61
N ARG A 27 -5.14 -3.43 27.36
CA ARG A 27 -5.37 -3.54 28.80
C ARG A 27 -4.59 -2.50 29.60
N PHE A 28 -3.34 -2.24 29.22
CA PHE A 28 -2.44 -1.39 30.00
C PHE A 28 -2.28 0.04 29.46
N GLY A 29 -2.64 0.29 28.20
CA GLY A 29 -2.62 1.63 27.61
C GLY A 29 -1.24 2.25 27.39
N TYR A 30 -0.16 1.48 27.51
CA TYR A 30 1.19 1.98 27.28
C TYR A 30 1.44 2.29 25.80
N THR A 31 2.10 3.40 25.52
CA THR A 31 2.59 3.70 24.17
C THR A 31 3.56 2.60 23.71
N MET A 32 3.26 1.99 22.57
CA MET A 32 4.04 0.90 22.00
C MET A 32 4.47 1.28 20.59
N VAL A 33 5.78 1.20 20.36
CA VAL A 33 6.38 1.29 19.03
C VAL A 33 6.83 -0.11 18.64
N TYR A 34 6.33 -0.60 17.51
CA TYR A 34 6.59 -1.92 16.95
C TYR A 34 7.22 -1.75 15.56
N VAL A 35 8.42 -2.29 15.37
CA VAL A 35 9.17 -2.22 14.10
C VAL A 35 9.12 -3.59 13.42
N THR A 36 8.82 -3.61 12.13
CA THR A 36 8.76 -4.82 11.29
C THR A 36 8.91 -4.47 9.82
N HIS A 37 9.42 -5.41 9.03
CA HIS A 37 9.42 -5.34 7.57
C HIS A 37 8.18 -6.03 6.95
N ASP A 38 7.35 -6.70 7.74
CA ASP A 38 6.14 -7.38 7.28
C ASP A 38 4.92 -6.44 7.33
N GLN A 39 4.44 -6.05 6.15
CA GLN A 39 3.26 -5.21 6.03
C GLN A 39 1.99 -5.83 6.65
N THR A 40 1.82 -7.15 6.62
CA THR A 40 0.66 -7.82 7.20
C THR A 40 0.68 -7.68 8.71
N GLU A 41 1.86 -7.79 9.33
CA GLU A 41 2.02 -7.52 10.75
C GLU A 41 1.64 -6.08 11.07
N ALA A 42 2.18 -5.09 10.35
CA ALA A 42 1.90 -3.68 10.59
C ALA A 42 0.40 -3.32 10.42
N LEU A 43 -0.22 -3.74 9.32
CA LEU A 43 -1.58 -3.35 8.95
C LEU A 43 -2.67 -4.00 9.83
N THR A 44 -2.40 -5.16 10.42
CA THR A 44 -3.38 -5.87 11.27
C THR A 44 -3.24 -5.50 12.75
N PHE A 45 -2.05 -5.09 13.15
CA PHE A 45 -1.72 -4.86 14.55
C PHE A 45 -1.91 -3.40 14.96
N ALA A 46 -1.38 -2.46 14.17
CA ALA A 46 -1.20 -1.08 14.58
C ALA A 46 -2.43 -0.20 14.34
N ASP A 47 -2.61 0.79 15.22
CA ASP A 47 -3.62 1.85 15.04
C ASP A 47 -3.12 2.94 14.06
N GLN A 48 -1.81 3.17 14.04
CA GLN A 48 -1.10 4.05 13.11
C GLN A 48 0.15 3.33 12.60
N VAL A 49 0.42 3.48 11.31
CA VAL A 49 1.59 2.88 10.65
C VAL A 49 2.43 4.02 10.06
N VAL A 50 3.73 3.98 10.36
CA VAL A 50 4.74 4.86 9.78
C VAL A 50 5.48 4.05 8.72
N VAL A 51 5.30 4.39 7.45
CA VAL A 51 6.03 3.77 6.35
C VAL A 51 7.30 4.56 6.12
N MET A 52 8.43 3.84 6.08
CA MET A 52 9.74 4.40 5.80
C MET A 52 10.30 3.81 4.51
N TYR A 53 11.03 4.63 3.76
CA TYR A 53 11.75 4.25 2.55
C TYR A 53 13.02 5.08 2.44
N ASP A 54 14.14 4.44 2.12
CA ASP A 54 15.46 5.07 1.96
C ASP A 54 15.85 5.97 3.16
N GLY A 55 15.61 5.48 4.38
CA GLY A 55 15.91 6.21 5.62
C GLY A 55 14.95 7.36 5.96
N GLY A 56 13.98 7.69 5.09
CA GLY A 56 13.00 8.74 5.31
C GLY A 56 11.60 8.21 5.61
N ILE A 57 10.78 9.00 6.31
CA ILE A 57 9.34 8.73 6.45
C ILE A 57 8.65 9.17 5.16
N VAL A 58 7.97 8.23 4.49
CA VAL A 58 7.20 8.54 3.28
C VAL A 58 5.73 8.82 3.57
N GLN A 59 5.14 8.13 4.54
CA GLN A 59 3.73 8.32 4.89
C GLN A 59 3.45 7.81 6.31
N ILE A 60 2.55 8.52 6.99
CA ILE A 60 1.97 8.11 8.26
C ILE A 60 0.46 8.07 8.08
N GLY A 61 -0.19 7.04 8.60
CA GLY A 61 -1.64 6.97 8.62
C GLY A 61 -2.17 5.66 9.19
N THR A 62 -3.49 5.52 9.21
CA THR A 62 -4.13 4.24 9.49
C THR A 62 -3.83 3.22 8.39
N PRO A 63 -3.94 1.91 8.68
CA PRO A 63 -3.86 0.87 7.65
C PRO A 63 -4.77 1.12 6.44
N ALA A 64 -5.99 1.61 6.69
CA ALA A 64 -6.95 1.94 5.64
C ALA A 64 -6.48 3.11 4.77
N GLU A 65 -5.96 4.19 5.37
CA GLU A 65 -5.46 5.35 4.61
C GLU A 65 -4.23 5.01 3.77
N LEU A 66 -3.31 4.18 4.29
CA LEU A 66 -2.15 3.72 3.52
C LEU A 66 -2.58 2.89 2.31
N PHE A 67 -3.66 2.12 2.45
CA PHE A 67 -4.19 1.30 1.37
C PHE A 67 -4.98 2.11 0.34
N GLU A 68 -5.94 2.93 0.79
CA GLU A 68 -6.88 3.64 -0.09
C GLU A 68 -6.30 4.92 -0.69
N ARG A 69 -5.41 5.60 0.05
CA ARG A 69 -4.89 6.92 -0.31
C ARG A 69 -3.36 7.00 -0.12
N PRO A 70 -2.59 6.19 -0.86
CA PRO A 70 -1.14 6.29 -0.85
C PRO A 70 -0.71 7.65 -1.42
N ARG A 71 0.17 8.34 -0.70
CA ARG A 71 0.75 9.65 -1.07
C ARG A 71 2.08 9.51 -1.81
N HIS A 72 2.62 8.31 -1.88
CA HIS A 72 3.90 8.01 -2.51
C HIS A 72 3.79 6.69 -3.27
N THR A 73 4.38 6.62 -4.48
CA THR A 73 4.34 5.43 -5.34
C THR A 73 4.83 4.18 -4.61
N PHE A 74 5.91 4.30 -3.84
CA PHE A 74 6.41 3.21 -2.98
C PHE A 74 5.35 2.69 -2.00
N VAL A 75 4.59 3.56 -1.32
CA VAL A 75 3.53 3.11 -0.38
C VAL A 75 2.47 2.33 -1.13
N GLY A 76 2.07 2.82 -2.30
CA GLY A 76 1.11 2.13 -3.15
C GLY A 76 1.56 0.74 -3.60
N TYR A 77 2.82 0.65 -4.04
CA TYR A 77 3.44 -0.60 -4.47
C TYR A 77 3.69 -1.57 -3.29
N PHE A 78 4.09 -1.05 -2.14
CA PHE A 78 4.47 -1.85 -0.97
C PHE A 78 3.25 -2.35 -0.19
N ILE A 79 2.18 -1.56 -0.09
CA ILE A 79 0.97 -1.88 0.69
C ILE A 79 -0.05 -2.65 -0.16
N GLY A 80 -0.31 -3.90 0.22
CA GLY A 80 -1.16 -4.86 -0.47
C GLY A 80 -0.38 -6.10 -0.91
N SER A 81 -1.07 -7.23 -1.07
CA SER A 81 -0.47 -8.47 -1.59
C SER A 81 -1.44 -9.13 -2.58
N PRO A 82 -1.27 -8.92 -3.90
CA PRO A 82 -0.21 -8.12 -4.54
C PRO A 82 -0.36 -6.61 -4.32
N GLY A 83 0.74 -5.86 -4.45
CA GLY A 83 0.76 -4.40 -4.37
C GLY A 83 0.06 -3.72 -5.54
N MET A 84 -0.01 -2.38 -5.51
CA MET A 84 -0.58 -1.60 -6.61
C MET A 84 0.28 -1.70 -7.88
N ASN A 85 -0.36 -1.90 -9.02
CA ASN A 85 0.30 -1.78 -10.32
C ASN A 85 0.52 -0.29 -10.61
N VAL A 86 1.71 0.08 -11.08
CA VAL A 86 2.07 1.46 -11.39
C VAL A 86 2.64 1.50 -12.80
N MET A 87 2.11 2.39 -13.64
CA MET A 87 2.50 2.49 -15.05
C MET A 87 2.58 3.95 -15.49
N PRO A 88 3.57 4.35 -16.31
CA PRO A 88 3.63 5.70 -16.86
C PRO A 88 2.44 5.95 -17.80
N VAL A 89 1.87 7.16 -17.74
CA VAL A 89 0.68 7.54 -18.52
C VAL A 89 0.79 8.99 -18.99
N ALA A 90 0.26 9.27 -20.18
CA ALA A 90 0.06 10.65 -20.62
C ALA A 90 -1.37 11.08 -20.30
N ILE A 91 -1.54 12.27 -19.69
CA ILE A 91 -2.86 12.83 -19.39
C ILE A 91 -3.15 14.02 -20.32
N ASP A 92 -4.32 13.99 -20.96
CA ASP A 92 -4.91 15.12 -21.67
C ASP A 92 -6.33 15.37 -21.15
N GLY A 93 -6.51 16.42 -20.35
CA GLY A 93 -7.77 16.71 -19.68
C GLY A 93 -8.22 15.57 -18.76
N LYS A 94 -9.24 14.82 -19.19
CA LYS A 94 -9.79 13.65 -18.48
C LYS A 94 -9.36 12.31 -19.08
N THR A 95 -8.55 12.32 -20.12
CA THR A 95 -8.17 11.12 -20.85
C THR A 95 -6.75 10.72 -20.48
N ALA A 96 -6.59 9.49 -19.98
CA ALA A 96 -5.32 8.84 -19.70
C ALA A 96 -4.91 7.93 -20.87
N THR A 97 -3.71 8.11 -21.41
CA THR A 97 -3.19 7.30 -22.52
C THR A 97 -2.08 6.37 -22.03
N LEU A 98 -2.31 5.06 -22.13
CA LEU A 98 -1.38 4.00 -21.75
C LEU A 98 -1.07 3.12 -22.97
N GLY A 99 0.13 3.28 -23.54
CA GLY A 99 0.46 2.67 -24.83
C GLY A 99 -0.50 3.14 -25.93
N SER A 100 -1.21 2.22 -26.57
CA SER A 100 -2.25 2.52 -27.56
C SER A 100 -3.67 2.71 -26.97
N GLN A 101 -3.84 2.45 -25.68
CA GLN A 101 -5.14 2.48 -25.01
C GLN A 101 -5.44 3.87 -24.43
N ARG A 102 -6.70 4.29 -24.54
CA ARG A 102 -7.22 5.51 -23.91
C ARG A 102 -8.25 5.16 -22.86
N ILE A 103 -8.09 5.73 -21.67
CA ILE A 103 -8.94 5.50 -20.51
C ILE A 103 -9.55 6.84 -20.09
N GLU A 104 -10.87 6.93 -20.09
CA GLU A 104 -11.59 8.08 -19.55
C GLU A 104 -11.59 8.04 -18.02
N LEU A 105 -11.07 9.11 -17.41
CA LEU A 105 -11.03 9.28 -15.96
C LEU A 105 -12.31 9.96 -15.48
N PRO A 106 -12.79 9.65 -14.25
CA PRO A 106 -13.96 10.31 -13.67
C PRO A 106 -13.80 11.82 -13.51
N GLY A 107 -12.56 12.33 -13.47
CA GLY A 107 -12.24 13.74 -13.44
C GLY A 107 -10.81 14.01 -13.92
N ALA A 108 -10.52 15.28 -14.24
CA ALA A 108 -9.17 15.68 -14.63
C ALA A 108 -8.27 15.64 -13.39
N PRO A 109 -7.19 14.85 -13.38
CA PRO A 109 -6.31 14.79 -12.22
C PRO A 109 -5.62 16.14 -12.05
N LYS A 110 -5.49 16.56 -10.79
CA LYS A 110 -4.64 17.71 -10.43
C LYS A 110 -3.18 17.26 -10.46
N ALA A 111 -2.65 17.03 -11.65
CA ALA A 111 -1.26 16.69 -11.84
C ALA A 111 -0.43 17.96 -12.01
N GLY A 112 0.75 18.02 -11.37
CA GLY A 112 1.74 19.04 -11.66
C GLY A 112 2.41 18.81 -13.01
N SER A 113 3.28 19.73 -13.42
CA SER A 113 4.16 19.50 -14.57
C SER A 113 5.17 18.39 -14.23
N GLY A 114 5.06 17.23 -14.85
CA GLY A 114 5.97 16.10 -14.63
C GLY A 114 5.46 14.81 -15.29
N ALA A 115 6.28 13.75 -15.23
CA ALA A 115 5.83 12.42 -15.61
C ALA A 115 4.73 11.95 -14.65
N ILE A 116 3.60 11.52 -15.19
CA ILE A 116 2.45 11.05 -14.43
C ILE A 116 2.41 9.54 -14.50
N GLU A 117 2.13 8.91 -13.35
CA GLU A 117 1.93 7.47 -13.25
C GLU A 117 0.46 7.17 -12.89
N LEU A 118 -0.08 6.13 -13.50
CA LEU A 118 -1.37 5.55 -13.17
C LEU A 118 -1.15 4.39 -12.20
N GLY A 119 -1.73 4.51 -11.00
CA GLY A 119 -1.80 3.43 -10.02
C GLY A 119 -3.14 2.69 -10.09
N ILE A 120 -3.12 1.36 -10.20
CA ILE A 120 -4.33 0.54 -10.11
C ILE A 120 -4.10 -0.73 -9.29
N ARG A 121 -4.94 -0.95 -8.28
CA ARG A 121 -4.84 -2.16 -7.47
C ARG A 121 -5.38 -3.39 -8.25
N PRO A 122 -4.74 -4.56 -8.13
CA PRO A 122 -5.16 -5.76 -8.85
C PRO A 122 -6.63 -6.14 -8.67
N GLU A 123 -7.18 -5.95 -7.47
CA GLU A 123 -8.59 -6.26 -7.16
C GLU A 123 -9.61 -5.38 -7.88
N TYR A 124 -9.16 -4.24 -8.44
CA TYR A 124 -9.98 -3.37 -9.28
C TYR A 124 -9.84 -3.66 -10.77
N VAL A 125 -9.04 -4.66 -11.15
CA VAL A 125 -8.85 -5.08 -12.54
C VAL A 125 -9.54 -6.40 -12.80
N ARG A 126 -10.14 -6.54 -13.98
CA ARG A 126 -10.65 -7.81 -14.49
C ARG A 126 -10.11 -8.04 -15.89
N LEU A 127 -9.80 -9.30 -16.19
CA LEU A 127 -9.39 -9.68 -17.54
C LEU A 127 -10.60 -9.69 -18.46
N GLY A 128 -10.53 -8.91 -19.54
CA GLY A 128 -11.48 -8.95 -20.64
C GLY A 128 -11.31 -10.23 -21.48
N ARG A 129 -12.35 -10.62 -22.20
CA ARG A 129 -12.30 -11.79 -23.12
C ARG A 129 -11.63 -11.46 -24.45
N ASP A 130 -11.68 -10.19 -24.85
CA ASP A 130 -11.00 -9.70 -26.05
C ASP A 130 -9.55 -9.40 -25.69
N GLY A 131 -8.64 -10.28 -26.14
CA GLY A 131 -7.21 -10.10 -25.94
C GLY A 131 -6.66 -8.96 -26.82
N MET A 132 -5.59 -8.30 -26.35
CA MET A 132 -4.77 -7.49 -27.24
C MET A 132 -3.87 -8.42 -28.05
N ALA A 133 -3.74 -8.19 -29.36
CA ALA A 133 -2.76 -8.89 -30.18
C ALA A 133 -1.37 -8.62 -29.60
N VAL A 134 -0.65 -9.70 -29.25
CA VAL A 134 0.75 -9.59 -28.84
C VAL A 134 1.54 -9.19 -30.08
N GLN A 135 2.18 -8.02 -30.05
CA GLN A 135 3.16 -7.61 -31.06
C GLN A 135 4.53 -8.16 -30.72
#